data_AF-A0A498M0N7-F1
#
_entry.id   AF-A0A498M0N7-F1
#
_cell.length_a   1.000
_cell.length_b   1.000
_cell.length_c   1.000
_cell.angle_alpha   90.00
_cell.angle_beta   90.00
_cell.angle_gamma   90.00
#
_symmetry.space_group_name_H-M   'P 1'
#
loop_
_entity.id
_entity.type
_entity.pdbx_description
1 polymer ?
#
loop_
_entity_poly.entity_id
_entity_poly.type
_entity_poly.pdbx_seq_one_letter_code
_entity_poly.pdbx_strand_id
1 'polypeptide(L)'
;MCFVLLICGVLLVFVILQHISITADKGQSKTYKDTIQVFNETINRLQNSYSDLMTKKDQLQEKFNVMSDELNKAYHKAENNLSKNYKDTIQVFNETMNRLQDSCSNLRTNKDQLQDKFNIMSDELKKAYQKVFQLSSGWFFMSSVLRNWSESRQYCKDRGADLVIIKTEVKQHFITSLINVDRERVWIGLTDINQEGKMQWVDNSTLEKGRIPFMLRSHLKEKLDSIEKAGIIASD
;
A
#
# COMPACT_ATOMS: atom_id res chain seq x y z
N MET A 1 69.07 -18.67 129.48
CA MET A 1 69.34 -18.82 128.03
C MET A 1 68.20 -19.51 127.26
N CYS A 2 67.59 -20.61 127.75
CA CYS A 2 66.52 -21.32 127.01
C CYS A 2 65.26 -20.49 126.67
N PHE A 3 64.77 -19.63 127.57
CA PHE A 3 63.53 -18.88 127.35
C PHE A 3 63.65 -17.85 126.21
N VAL A 4 64.82 -17.23 126.06
CA VAL A 4 65.13 -16.26 124.99
C VAL A 4 65.20 -16.95 123.62
N LEU A 5 65.77 -18.16 123.57
CA LEU A 5 65.81 -18.99 122.36
C LEU A 5 64.42 -19.47 121.93
N LEU A 6 63.56 -19.80 122.90
CA LEU A 6 62.17 -20.20 122.66
C LEU A 6 61.34 -19.04 122.08
N ILE A 7 61.47 -17.84 122.65
CA ILE A 7 60.83 -16.63 122.12
C ILE A 7 61.34 -16.29 120.71
N CYS A 8 62.66 -16.39 120.47
CA CYS A 8 63.22 -16.19 119.13
C CYS A 8 62.67 -17.21 118.12
N GLY A 9 62.55 -18.48 118.50
CA GLY A 9 61.97 -19.52 117.65
C GLY A 9 60.52 -19.24 117.26
N VAL A 10 59.68 -18.84 118.23
CA VAL A 10 58.27 -18.50 117.97
C VAL A 10 58.13 -17.25 117.09
N LEU A 11 58.94 -16.22 117.32
CA LEU A 11 58.95 -15.02 116.49
C LEU A 11 59.38 -15.32 115.04
N LEU A 12 60.38 -16.18 114.84
CA LEU A 12 60.80 -16.61 113.51
C LEU A 12 59.67 -17.35 112.77
N VAL A 13 58.96 -18.27 113.45
CA VAL A 13 57.83 -18.99 112.86
C VAL A 13 56.70 -18.02 112.46
N PHE A 14 56.38 -17.04 113.30
CA PHE A 14 55.36 -16.04 113.00
C PHE A 14 55.73 -15.19 111.78
N VAL A 15 56.98 -14.74 111.69
CA VAL A 15 57.48 -13.98 110.54
C VAL A 15 57.41 -14.82 109.26
N ILE A 16 57.77 -16.10 109.32
CA ILE A 16 57.67 -17.01 108.17
C ILE A 16 56.19 -17.17 107.73
N LEU A 17 55.27 -17.38 108.68
CA LEU A 17 53.83 -17.50 108.38
C LEU A 17 53.26 -16.20 107.78
N GLN A 18 53.62 -15.04 108.31
CA GLN A 18 53.25 -13.75 107.73
C GLN A 18 53.81 -13.58 106.32
N HIS A 19 55.07 -13.96 106.09
CA HIS A 19 55.71 -13.84 104.78
C HIS A 19 55.05 -14.74 103.74
N ILE A 20 54.67 -15.97 104.10
CA ILE A 20 53.92 -16.90 103.23
C ILE A 20 52.54 -16.31 102.90
N SER A 21 51.81 -15.80 103.90
CA SER A 21 50.48 -15.21 103.71
C SER A 21 50.51 -13.97 102.80
N ILE A 22 51.45 -13.04 103.04
CA ILE A 22 51.65 -11.85 102.19
C ILE A 22 52.03 -12.23 100.77
N THR A 23 52.84 -13.28 100.59
CA THR A 23 53.26 -13.75 99.26
C THR A 23 52.09 -14.38 98.50
N ALA A 24 51.24 -15.15 99.19
CA ALA A 24 50.02 -15.73 98.60
C ALA A 24 49.01 -14.65 98.19
N ASP A 25 48.80 -13.63 99.03
CA ASP A 25 47.89 -12.49 98.75
C ASP A 25 48.38 -11.64 97.58
N LYS A 26 49.69 -11.34 97.52
CA LYS A 26 50.31 -10.68 96.35
C LYS A 26 50.14 -11.50 95.07
N GLY A 27 50.24 -12.83 95.17
CA GLY A 27 49.99 -13.75 94.06
C GLY A 27 48.55 -13.65 93.52
N GLN A 28 47.55 -13.67 94.40
CA GLN A 28 46.14 -13.47 94.01
C GLN A 28 45.89 -12.07 93.42
N SER A 29 46.42 -11.02 94.05
CA SER A 29 46.28 -9.64 93.57
C SER A 29 46.84 -9.46 92.15
N LYS A 30 47.98 -10.10 91.86
CA LYS A 30 48.58 -10.11 90.52
C LYS A 30 47.70 -10.83 89.50
N THR A 31 47.20 -12.03 89.82
CA THR A 31 46.29 -12.79 88.96
C THR A 31 44.98 -12.04 88.67
N TYR A 32 44.40 -11.38 89.69
CA TYR A 32 43.22 -10.54 89.53
C TYR A 32 43.47 -9.38 88.57
N LYS A 33 44.59 -8.67 88.74
CA LYS A 33 44.98 -7.56 87.87
C LYS A 33 45.15 -8.00 86.40
N ASP A 34 45.79 -9.15 86.17
CA ASP A 34 46.01 -9.68 84.82
C ASP A 34 44.67 -10.12 84.19
N THR A 35 43.76 -10.71 84.98
CA THR A 35 42.41 -11.09 84.52
C THR A 35 41.57 -9.86 84.14
N ILE A 36 41.61 -8.79 84.94
CA ILE A 36 40.97 -7.50 84.61
C ILE A 36 41.50 -6.95 83.30
N GLN A 37 42.83 -7.00 83.09
CA GLN A 37 43.43 -6.48 81.87
C GLN A 37 42.89 -7.22 80.63
N VAL A 38 42.90 -8.56 80.66
CA VAL A 38 42.37 -9.39 79.56
C VAL A 38 40.88 -9.11 79.35
N PHE A 39 40.10 -8.99 80.43
CA PHE A 39 38.68 -8.66 80.36
C PHE A 39 38.45 -7.29 79.71
N ASN A 40 39.23 -6.28 80.09
CA ASN A 40 39.15 -4.93 79.53
C ASN A 40 39.54 -4.89 78.04
N GLU A 41 40.61 -5.61 77.65
CA GLU A 41 40.99 -5.77 76.25
C GLU A 41 39.87 -6.44 75.43
N THR A 42 39.19 -7.42 76.02
CA THR A 42 38.06 -8.12 75.38
C THR A 42 36.86 -7.18 75.21
N ILE A 43 36.53 -6.35 76.21
CA ILE A 43 35.49 -5.32 76.11
C ILE A 43 35.80 -4.35 74.97
N ASN A 44 37.03 -3.84 74.89
CA ASN A 44 37.43 -2.90 73.84
C ASN A 44 37.31 -3.53 72.44
N ARG A 45 37.72 -4.80 72.29
CA ARG A 45 37.56 -5.53 71.02
C ARG A 45 36.09 -5.70 70.64
N LEU A 46 35.24 -6.06 71.60
CA LEU A 46 33.79 -6.20 71.38
C LEU A 46 33.15 -4.87 71.00
N GLN A 47 33.52 -3.77 71.66
CA GLN A 47 33.04 -2.43 71.33
C GLN A 47 33.43 -2.01 69.91
N ASN A 48 34.68 -2.24 69.50
CA ASN A 48 35.12 -1.97 68.13
C ASN A 48 34.36 -2.83 67.12
N SER A 49 34.22 -4.13 67.38
CA SER A 49 33.45 -5.02 66.50
C SER A 49 31.99 -4.62 66.40
N TYR A 50 31.38 -4.13 67.48
CA TYR A 50 30.01 -3.62 67.47
C TYR A 50 29.90 -2.34 66.65
N SER A 51 30.84 -1.40 66.82
CA SER A 51 30.91 -0.18 66.02
C SER A 51 31.04 -0.49 64.53
N ASP A 52 31.96 -1.39 64.15
CA ASP A 52 32.15 -1.83 62.77
C ASP A 52 30.88 -2.47 62.19
N LEU A 53 30.18 -3.28 62.99
CA LEU A 53 28.94 -3.92 62.58
C LEU A 53 27.83 -2.88 62.36
N MET A 54 27.74 -1.87 63.21
CA MET A 54 26.79 -0.76 63.06
C MET A 54 27.07 0.04 61.78
N THR A 55 28.34 0.36 61.49
CA THR A 55 28.69 1.04 60.23
C THR A 55 28.32 0.20 59.00
N LYS A 56 28.57 -1.12 59.02
CA LYS A 56 28.17 -2.01 57.92
C LYS A 56 26.66 -2.07 57.74
N LYS A 57 25.89 -2.07 58.84
CA LYS A 57 24.43 -2.01 58.81
C LYS A 57 23.95 -0.72 58.14
N ASP A 58 24.53 0.42 58.51
CA ASP A 58 24.14 1.72 57.94
C ASP A 58 24.48 1.80 56.44
N GLN A 59 25.65 1.30 56.04
CA GLN A 59 26.03 1.20 54.62
C GLN A 59 25.10 0.30 53.81
N LEU A 60 24.68 -0.84 54.37
CA LEU A 60 23.71 -1.74 53.73
C LEU A 60 22.35 -1.07 53.59
N GLN A 61 21.91 -0.34 54.62
CA GLN A 61 20.67 0.41 54.60
C GLN A 61 20.69 1.50 53.51
N GLU A 62 21.79 2.24 53.40
CA GLU A 62 21.96 3.26 52.36
C GLU A 62 21.94 2.64 50.96
N LYS A 63 22.70 1.56 50.74
CA LYS A 63 22.70 0.82 49.46
C LYS A 63 21.32 0.30 49.09
N PHE A 64 20.56 -0.19 50.06
CA PHE A 64 19.19 -0.65 49.84
C PHE A 64 18.28 0.50 49.40
N ASN A 65 18.37 1.66 50.07
CA ASN A 65 17.59 2.84 49.72
C ASN A 65 17.92 3.35 48.32
N VAL A 66 19.21 3.46 47.98
CA VAL A 66 19.66 3.88 46.63
C VAL A 66 19.16 2.91 45.56
N MET A 67 19.31 1.61 45.79
CA MET A 67 18.84 0.59 44.85
C MET A 67 17.31 0.62 44.66
N SER A 68 16.56 0.85 45.74
CA SER A 68 15.11 1.01 45.69
C SER A 68 14.72 2.24 44.85
N ASP A 69 15.41 3.36 45.02
CA ASP A 69 15.17 4.57 44.23
C ASP A 69 15.49 4.39 42.75
N GLU A 70 16.61 3.73 42.43
CA GLU A 70 16.98 3.40 41.05
C GLU A 70 15.96 2.48 40.38
N LEU A 71 15.48 1.46 41.12
CA LEU A 71 14.46 0.54 40.64
C LEU A 71 13.15 1.28 40.32
N ASN A 72 12.68 2.14 41.23
CA ASN A 72 11.47 2.92 41.01
C ASN A 72 11.60 3.88 39.82
N LYS A 73 12.76 4.54 39.67
CA LYS A 73 13.03 5.40 38.51
C LYS A 73 13.03 4.62 37.20
N ALA A 74 13.68 3.45 37.19
CA ALA A 74 13.72 2.58 36.01
C ALA A 74 12.31 2.08 35.65
N TYR A 75 11.51 1.69 36.65
CA TYR A 75 10.13 1.25 36.48
C TYR A 75 9.26 2.35 35.85
N HIS A 76 9.22 3.55 36.45
CA HIS A 76 8.43 4.66 35.90
C HIS A 76 8.91 5.11 34.52
N LYS A 77 10.22 5.07 34.26
CA LYS A 77 10.75 5.36 32.93
C LYS A 77 10.24 4.35 31.89
N ALA A 78 10.26 3.06 32.22
CA ALA A 78 9.75 2.01 31.34
C ALA A 78 8.24 2.16 31.08
N GLU A 79 7.46 2.43 32.13
CA GLU A 79 6.01 2.64 32.05
C GLU A 79 5.65 3.84 31.16
N ASN A 80 6.33 4.97 31.37
CA ASN A 80 6.11 6.18 30.55
C ASN A 80 6.52 5.97 29.09
N ASN A 81 7.64 5.28 28.83
CA ASN A 81 8.06 4.94 27.48
C ASN A 81 7.05 4.04 26.78
N LEU A 82 6.53 3.03 27.49
CA LEU A 82 5.51 2.12 26.95
C LEU A 82 4.22 2.87 26.62
N SER A 83 3.74 3.72 27.54
CA SER A 83 2.55 4.56 27.34
C SER A 83 2.70 5.51 26.15
N LYS A 84 3.87 6.16 26.04
CA LYS A 84 4.17 7.03 24.91
C LYS A 84 4.18 6.28 23.58
N ASN A 85 4.91 5.16 23.50
CA ASN A 85 4.98 4.35 22.29
C ASN A 85 3.60 3.86 21.84
N TYR A 86 2.75 3.44 22.78
CA TYR A 86 1.38 3.03 22.49
C TYR A 86 0.56 4.18 21.89
N LYS A 87 0.64 5.37 22.50
CA LYS A 87 -0.07 6.57 22.02
C LYS A 87 0.40 6.98 20.62
N ASP A 88 1.71 7.03 20.40
CA ASP A 88 2.31 7.43 19.12
C ASP A 88 1.91 6.43 18.01
N THR A 89 1.92 5.12 18.32
CA THR A 89 1.51 4.07 17.37
C THR A 89 0.04 4.20 16.98
N ILE A 90 -0.85 4.43 17.95
CA ILE A 90 -2.28 4.62 17.67
C ILE A 90 -2.52 5.87 16.83
N GLN A 91 -1.78 6.95 17.10
CA GLN A 91 -1.90 8.18 16.33
C GLN A 91 -1.54 7.93 14.86
N VAL A 92 -0.36 7.33 14.60
CA VAL A 92 0.08 7.02 13.23
C VAL A 92 -0.90 6.08 12.52
N PHE A 93 -1.44 5.10 13.24
CA PHE A 93 -2.45 4.20 12.69
C PHE A 93 -3.72 4.96 12.29
N ASN A 94 -4.26 5.81 13.16
CA ASN A 94 -5.46 6.60 12.89
C ASN A 94 -5.26 7.56 11.70
N GLU A 95 -4.11 8.23 11.63
CA GLU A 95 -3.76 9.10 10.50
C GLU A 95 -3.71 8.31 9.18
N THR A 96 -3.12 7.12 9.21
CA THR A 96 -3.04 6.23 8.04
C THR A 96 -4.43 5.75 7.61
N MET A 97 -5.28 5.37 8.56
CA MET A 97 -6.66 4.95 8.31
C MET A 97 -7.49 6.05 7.66
N ASN A 98 -7.37 7.29 8.15
CA ASN A 98 -8.06 8.43 7.55
C ASN A 98 -7.59 8.69 6.10
N ARG A 99 -6.28 8.64 5.86
CA ARG A 99 -5.74 8.79 4.49
C ARG A 99 -6.22 7.69 3.54
N LEU A 100 -6.30 6.45 4.02
CA LEU A 100 -6.83 5.33 3.24
C LEU A 100 -8.33 5.49 2.97
N GLN A 101 -9.10 5.95 3.97
CA GLN A 101 -10.53 6.26 3.83
C GLN A 101 -10.77 7.29 2.72
N ASP A 102 -10.02 8.39 2.72
CA ASP A 102 -10.12 9.44 1.71
C ASP A 102 -9.77 8.91 0.32
N SER A 103 -8.70 8.12 0.22
CA SER A 103 -8.31 7.49 -1.04
C SER A 103 -9.40 6.56 -1.59
N CYS A 104 -10.02 5.75 -0.73
CA CYS A 104 -11.12 4.88 -1.12
C CYS A 104 -12.35 5.67 -1.59
N SER A 105 -12.66 6.78 -0.91
CA SER A 105 -13.75 7.69 -1.30
C SER A 105 -13.52 8.27 -2.70
N ASN A 106 -12.33 8.80 -2.95
CA ASN A 106 -11.96 9.38 -4.24
C ASN A 106 -12.00 8.33 -5.37
N LEU A 107 -11.47 7.13 -5.11
CA LEU A 107 -11.52 6.03 -6.09
C LEU A 107 -12.96 5.60 -6.40
N ARG A 108 -13.84 5.59 -5.41
CA ARG A 108 -15.26 5.29 -5.60
C ARG A 108 -15.92 6.34 -6.50
N THR A 109 -15.70 7.62 -6.24
CA THR A 109 -16.22 8.71 -7.08
C THR A 109 -15.70 8.61 -8.51
N ASN A 110 -14.41 8.36 -8.70
CA ASN A 110 -13.82 8.21 -10.04
C ASN A 110 -14.41 7.01 -10.79
N LYS A 111 -14.63 5.89 -10.09
CA LYS A 111 -15.30 4.72 -10.65
C LYS A 111 -16.71 5.05 -11.12
N ASP A 112 -17.49 5.73 -10.28
CA ASP A 112 -18.89 6.08 -10.60
C ASP A 112 -18.94 7.05 -11.79
N GLN A 113 -18.06 8.05 -11.83
CA GLN A 113 -17.94 8.98 -12.97
C GLN A 113 -17.55 8.27 -14.28
N LEU A 114 -16.63 7.31 -14.24
CA LEU A 114 -16.24 6.52 -15.41
C LEU A 114 -17.40 5.64 -15.88
N GLN A 115 -18.14 5.05 -14.94
CA GLN A 115 -19.31 4.26 -15.25
C GLN A 115 -20.39 5.09 -15.94
N ASP A 116 -20.65 6.31 -15.46
CA ASP A 116 -21.61 7.22 -16.06
C ASP A 116 -21.19 7.63 -17.47
N LYS A 117 -19.92 7.99 -17.66
CA LYS A 117 -19.37 8.32 -18.98
C LYS A 117 -19.50 7.15 -19.96
N PHE A 118 -19.21 5.93 -19.51
CA PHE A 118 -19.36 4.74 -20.34
C PHE A 118 -20.81 4.51 -20.74
N ASN A 119 -21.75 4.66 -19.80
CA ASN A 119 -23.17 4.50 -20.06
C ASN A 119 -23.67 5.54 -21.08
N ILE A 120 -23.29 6.81 -20.91
CA ILE A 120 -23.64 7.90 -21.83
C ILE A 120 -23.09 7.60 -23.23
N MET A 121 -21.80 7.27 -23.33
CA MET A 121 -21.15 6.99 -24.62
C MET A 121 -21.76 5.78 -25.32
N SER A 122 -22.09 4.73 -24.57
CA SER A 122 -22.81 3.56 -25.10
C SER A 122 -24.18 3.97 -25.67
N ASP A 123 -24.90 4.86 -24.99
CA ASP A 123 -26.21 5.33 -25.44
C ASP A 123 -26.14 6.23 -26.68
N GLU A 124 -25.14 7.11 -26.74
CA GLU A 124 -24.83 7.94 -27.91
C GLU A 124 -24.48 7.07 -29.13
N LEU A 125 -23.65 6.05 -28.92
CA LEU A 125 -23.28 5.12 -29.98
C LEU A 125 -24.52 4.41 -30.54
N LYS A 126 -25.40 3.88 -29.67
CA LYS A 126 -26.67 3.26 -30.08
C LYS A 126 -27.52 4.20 -30.93
N LYS A 127 -27.66 5.47 -30.50
CA LYS A 127 -28.42 6.49 -31.24
C LYS A 127 -27.80 6.79 -32.60
N ALA A 128 -26.47 6.89 -32.67
CA ALA A 128 -25.77 7.12 -33.93
C ALA A 128 -25.99 5.97 -34.93
N TYR A 129 -25.86 4.71 -34.47
CA TYR A 129 -26.15 3.53 -35.31
C TYR A 129 -27.59 3.52 -35.80
N GLN A 130 -28.57 3.80 -34.93
CA GLN A 130 -29.99 3.89 -35.32
C GLN A 130 -30.22 4.99 -36.37
N LYS A 131 -29.60 6.16 -36.20
CA LYS A 131 -29.72 7.27 -37.15
C LYS A 131 -29.12 6.92 -38.50
N VAL A 132 -27.96 6.26 -38.54
CA VAL A 132 -27.34 5.78 -39.79
C VAL A 132 -28.27 4.81 -40.51
N PHE A 133 -28.84 3.85 -39.78
CA PHE A 133 -29.79 2.87 -40.33
C PHE A 133 -31.06 3.52 -40.91
N GLN A 134 -31.61 4.54 -40.24
CA GLN A 134 -32.78 5.27 -40.74
C GLN A 134 -32.46 6.11 -41.99
N LEU A 135 -31.32 6.79 -42.00
CA LEU A 135 -30.90 7.66 -43.10
C LEU A 135 -30.50 6.89 -44.37
N SER A 136 -30.10 5.62 -44.23
CA SER A 136 -29.64 4.82 -45.36
C SER A 136 -30.81 4.24 -46.18
N SER A 137 -32.04 4.19 -45.65
CA SER A 137 -33.26 3.68 -46.33
C SER A 137 -32.96 2.48 -47.23
N GLY A 138 -32.69 1.35 -46.60
CA GLY A 138 -32.37 0.08 -47.24
C GLY A 138 -31.22 -0.67 -46.55
N TRP A 139 -31.17 -1.97 -46.76
CA TRP A 139 -30.06 -2.84 -46.39
C TRP A 139 -29.01 -2.81 -47.50
N PHE A 140 -27.77 -2.50 -47.12
CA PHE A 140 -26.65 -2.52 -48.05
C PHE A 140 -25.78 -3.73 -47.78
N PHE A 141 -25.28 -4.34 -48.84
CA PHE A 141 -24.15 -5.24 -48.74
C PHE A 141 -23.07 -4.86 -49.74
N MET A 142 -21.83 -5.09 -49.34
CA MET A 142 -20.66 -4.89 -50.19
C MET A 142 -20.03 -6.24 -50.50
N SER A 143 -19.75 -6.50 -51.77
CA SER A 143 -18.95 -7.67 -52.18
C SER A 143 -17.54 -7.22 -52.53
N SER A 144 -16.54 -7.91 -51.98
CA SER A 144 -15.13 -7.78 -52.36
C SER A 144 -14.78 -8.57 -53.64
N VAL A 145 -15.74 -9.32 -54.20
CA VAL A 145 -15.52 -10.08 -55.43
C VAL A 145 -15.59 -9.16 -56.63
N LEU A 146 -14.51 -9.10 -57.39
CA LEU A 146 -14.39 -8.25 -58.57
C LEU A 146 -15.17 -8.86 -59.75
N ARG A 147 -16.13 -8.10 -60.29
CA ARG A 147 -16.97 -8.47 -61.45
C ARG A 147 -17.11 -7.30 -62.42
N ASN A 148 -17.52 -7.53 -63.67
CA ASN A 148 -17.93 -6.43 -64.56
C ASN A 148 -19.31 -5.89 -64.14
N TRP A 149 -19.77 -4.77 -64.71
CA TRP A 149 -21.02 -4.13 -64.30
C TRP A 149 -22.24 -5.07 -64.42
N SER A 150 -22.38 -5.75 -65.55
CA SER A 150 -23.52 -6.65 -65.82
C SER A 150 -23.54 -7.86 -64.89
N GLU A 151 -22.38 -8.48 -64.66
CA GLU A 151 -22.20 -9.58 -63.70
C GLU A 151 -22.46 -9.12 -62.25
N SER A 152 -22.06 -7.89 -61.93
CA SER A 152 -22.29 -7.29 -60.61
C SER A 152 -23.78 -7.08 -60.36
N ARG A 153 -24.50 -6.57 -61.38
CA ARG A 153 -25.95 -6.40 -61.32
C ARG A 153 -26.67 -7.73 -61.13
N GLN A 154 -26.29 -8.75 -61.90
CA GLN A 154 -26.87 -10.08 -61.77
C GLN A 154 -26.59 -10.67 -60.37
N TYR A 155 -25.36 -10.51 -59.88
CA TYR A 155 -24.98 -10.96 -58.54
C TYR A 155 -25.82 -10.31 -57.43
N CYS A 156 -26.19 -9.03 -57.58
CA CYS A 156 -27.14 -8.35 -56.68
C CYS A 156 -28.54 -8.96 -56.77
N LYS A 157 -29.06 -9.13 -57.99
CA LYS A 157 -30.41 -9.66 -58.24
C LYS A 157 -30.60 -11.07 -57.72
N ASP A 158 -29.59 -11.92 -57.86
CA ASP A 158 -29.58 -13.29 -57.30
C ASP A 158 -29.72 -13.31 -55.77
N ARG A 159 -29.49 -12.17 -55.10
CA ARG A 159 -29.58 -11.99 -53.64
C ARG A 159 -30.76 -11.12 -53.22
N GLY A 160 -31.70 -10.85 -54.13
CA GLY A 160 -32.88 -10.03 -53.83
C GLY A 160 -32.59 -8.53 -53.70
N ALA A 161 -31.50 -8.04 -54.30
CA ALA A 161 -31.10 -6.63 -54.31
C ALA A 161 -30.83 -6.15 -55.75
N ASP A 162 -30.58 -4.86 -55.96
CA ASP A 162 -29.99 -4.34 -57.20
C ASP A 162 -28.77 -3.45 -56.85
N LEU A 163 -27.97 -3.08 -57.86
CA LEU A 163 -26.85 -2.16 -57.64
C LEU A 163 -27.35 -0.83 -57.05
N VAL A 164 -26.60 -0.27 -56.10
CA VAL A 164 -27.06 0.89 -55.32
C VAL A 164 -27.39 2.11 -56.19
N ILE A 165 -28.57 2.69 -55.94
CA ILE A 165 -29.02 3.95 -56.54
C ILE A 165 -28.72 5.10 -55.58
N ILE A 166 -28.01 6.12 -56.05
CA ILE A 166 -27.60 7.25 -55.22
C ILE A 166 -28.26 8.54 -55.72
N LYS A 167 -29.39 8.89 -55.11
CA LYS A 167 -30.22 10.06 -55.49
C LYS A 167 -30.26 11.19 -54.46
N THR A 168 -29.74 10.96 -53.25
CA THR A 168 -29.72 11.92 -52.14
C THR A 168 -28.29 12.17 -51.68
N GLU A 169 -28.01 13.39 -51.24
CA GLU A 169 -26.69 13.75 -50.68
C GLU A 169 -26.35 12.90 -49.44
N VAL A 170 -27.36 12.53 -48.66
CA VAL A 170 -27.20 11.65 -47.49
C VAL A 170 -26.74 10.25 -47.91
N LYS A 171 -27.40 9.62 -48.89
CA LYS A 171 -27.01 8.30 -49.42
C LYS A 171 -25.64 8.37 -50.10
N GLN A 172 -25.33 9.49 -50.76
CA GLN A 172 -24.01 9.76 -51.35
C GLN A 172 -22.91 9.81 -50.29
N HIS A 173 -23.08 10.60 -49.23
CA HIS A 173 -22.10 10.70 -48.15
C HIS A 173 -21.93 9.37 -47.43
N PHE A 174 -23.02 8.65 -47.16
CA PHE A 174 -22.98 7.33 -46.53
C PHE A 174 -22.20 6.32 -47.37
N ILE A 175 -22.52 6.17 -48.66
CA ILE A 175 -21.82 5.24 -49.56
C ILE A 175 -20.35 5.64 -49.73
N THR A 176 -20.05 6.93 -49.80
CA THR A 176 -18.66 7.43 -49.86
C THR A 176 -17.89 7.11 -48.57
N SER A 177 -18.53 7.15 -47.40
CA SER A 177 -17.90 6.78 -46.12
C SER A 177 -17.64 5.28 -45.97
N LEU A 178 -18.38 4.44 -46.70
CA LEU A 178 -18.18 2.99 -46.71
C LEU A 178 -17.04 2.55 -47.63
N ILE A 179 -16.71 3.34 -48.64
CA ILE A 179 -15.67 3.01 -49.63
C ILE A 179 -14.37 3.68 -49.18
N ASN A 180 -13.29 2.90 -49.05
CA ASN A 180 -11.96 3.48 -48.91
C ASN A 180 -11.56 4.13 -50.25
N VAL A 181 -11.72 5.46 -50.33
CA VAL A 181 -11.54 6.29 -51.55
C VAL A 181 -10.19 6.02 -52.26
N ASP A 182 -9.17 5.60 -51.51
CA ASP A 182 -7.82 5.39 -52.03
C ASP A 182 -7.52 3.95 -52.53
N ARG A 183 -8.41 2.96 -52.30
CA ARG A 183 -8.08 1.54 -52.55
C ARG A 183 -9.16 0.69 -53.21
N GLU A 184 -10.42 1.12 -53.22
CA GLU A 184 -11.53 0.28 -53.68
C GLU A 184 -12.32 0.94 -54.80
N ARG A 185 -12.37 0.26 -55.96
CA ARG A 185 -13.30 0.56 -57.04
C ARG A 185 -14.51 -0.32 -56.87
N VAL A 186 -15.71 0.25 -56.90
CA VAL A 186 -16.98 -0.46 -56.74
C VAL A 186 -17.97 -0.06 -57.82
N TRP A 187 -18.79 -1.01 -58.26
CA TRP A 187 -19.93 -0.77 -59.14
C TRP A 187 -21.13 -0.25 -58.36
N ILE A 188 -21.76 0.77 -58.94
CA ILE A 188 -23.04 1.34 -58.51
C ILE A 188 -24.08 1.17 -59.63
N GLY A 189 -25.34 1.45 -59.33
CA GLY A 189 -26.45 1.24 -60.26
C GLY A 189 -26.53 2.21 -61.43
N LEU A 190 -25.48 2.95 -61.78
CA LEU A 190 -25.46 3.90 -62.90
C LEU A 190 -24.76 3.29 -64.12
N THR A 191 -25.36 3.41 -65.30
CA THR A 191 -24.84 2.87 -66.56
C THR A 191 -25.30 3.69 -67.77
N ASP A 192 -24.57 3.62 -68.87
CA ASP A 192 -24.98 4.12 -70.19
C ASP A 192 -24.98 3.01 -71.27
N ILE A 193 -24.91 1.73 -70.87
CA ILE A 193 -24.91 0.57 -71.78
C ILE A 193 -26.11 0.57 -72.75
N ASN A 194 -27.25 1.12 -72.32
CA ASN A 194 -28.45 1.21 -73.16
C ASN A 194 -28.34 2.28 -74.25
N GLN A 195 -27.65 3.39 -73.98
CA GLN A 195 -27.44 4.48 -74.92
C GLN A 195 -26.20 5.27 -74.51
N GLU A 196 -25.13 5.11 -75.28
CA GLU A 196 -23.86 5.79 -75.04
C GLU A 196 -24.04 7.30 -74.84
N GLY A 197 -23.44 7.83 -73.78
CA GLY A 197 -23.55 9.24 -73.41
C GLY A 197 -24.85 9.62 -72.68
N LYS A 198 -25.78 8.69 -72.44
CA LYS A 198 -26.97 8.88 -71.59
C LYS A 198 -26.95 7.97 -70.37
N MET A 199 -26.53 8.54 -69.25
CA MET A 199 -26.49 7.86 -67.95
C MET A 199 -27.89 7.59 -67.39
N GLN A 200 -28.15 6.33 -67.06
CA GLN A 200 -29.40 5.82 -66.51
C GLN A 200 -29.12 4.93 -65.28
N TRP A 201 -29.97 5.03 -64.27
CA TRP A 201 -29.93 4.16 -63.10
C TRP A 201 -30.59 2.81 -63.39
N VAL A 202 -30.29 1.78 -62.59
CA VAL A 202 -30.87 0.42 -62.70
C VAL A 202 -32.40 0.39 -62.56
N ASP A 203 -33.02 1.42 -61.97
CA ASP A 203 -34.47 1.64 -61.89
C ASP A 203 -35.06 2.39 -63.11
N ASN A 204 -34.28 2.54 -64.17
CA ASN A 204 -34.60 3.26 -65.40
C ASN A 204 -34.73 4.80 -65.28
N SER A 205 -34.47 5.39 -64.12
CA SER A 205 -34.44 6.85 -63.99
C SER A 205 -33.17 7.46 -64.61
N THR A 206 -33.29 8.65 -65.20
CA THR A 206 -32.15 9.36 -65.78
C THR A 206 -31.37 10.15 -64.73
N LEU A 207 -30.09 10.38 -64.98
CA LEU A 207 -29.29 11.26 -64.13
C LEU A 207 -29.72 12.73 -64.30
N GLU A 208 -30.29 13.34 -63.26
CA GLU A 208 -30.70 14.76 -63.31
C GLU A 208 -29.47 15.69 -63.44
N LYS A 209 -29.51 16.57 -64.46
CA LYS A 209 -28.43 17.49 -64.81
C LYS A 209 -28.28 18.56 -63.72
N GLY A 210 -27.34 18.34 -62.80
CA GLY A 210 -27.07 19.21 -61.64
C GLY A 210 -26.79 18.44 -60.35
N ARG A 211 -27.23 17.18 -60.29
CA ARG A 211 -27.05 16.29 -59.13
C ARG A 211 -26.06 15.17 -59.42
N ILE A 212 -24.97 15.48 -60.14
CA ILE A 212 -23.88 14.52 -60.37
C ILE A 212 -23.21 14.28 -59.00
N PRO A 213 -23.26 13.05 -58.43
CA PRO A 213 -22.44 12.68 -57.29
C PRO A 213 -21.03 13.26 -57.39
N PHE A 214 -20.50 13.86 -56.32
CA PHE A 214 -19.14 14.41 -56.31
C PHE A 214 -18.09 13.38 -56.78
N MET A 215 -18.32 12.09 -56.49
CA MET A 215 -17.54 10.93 -56.95
C MET A 215 -17.50 10.76 -58.48
N LEU A 216 -18.51 11.25 -59.20
CA LEU A 216 -18.69 11.07 -60.64
C LEU A 216 -18.09 12.23 -61.46
N ARG A 217 -17.70 13.37 -60.85
CA ARG A 217 -17.18 14.53 -61.61
C ARG A 217 -15.73 14.38 -62.08
N SER A 218 -14.87 13.63 -61.39
CA SER A 218 -13.44 13.58 -61.70
C SER A 218 -12.99 12.32 -62.46
N HIS A 219 -13.82 11.28 -62.55
CA HIS A 219 -13.37 9.96 -62.98
C HIS A 219 -14.23 9.28 -64.06
N LEU A 220 -15.35 9.85 -64.49
CA LEU A 220 -16.33 9.10 -65.28
C LEU A 220 -16.00 8.93 -66.77
N LYS A 221 -15.30 9.88 -67.41
CA LYS A 221 -15.19 9.84 -68.87
C LYS A 221 -14.00 9.03 -69.39
N GLU A 222 -12.98 8.79 -68.57
CA GLU A 222 -11.80 8.02 -68.98
C GLU A 222 -11.70 6.64 -68.34
N LYS A 223 -12.50 6.33 -67.31
CA LYS A 223 -12.30 5.11 -66.50
C LYS A 223 -13.42 4.08 -66.53
N LEU A 224 -14.66 4.42 -66.90
CA LEU A 224 -15.75 3.43 -66.87
C LEU A 224 -15.54 2.28 -67.87
N ASP A 225 -14.94 2.57 -69.02
CA ASP A 225 -14.61 1.56 -70.05
C ASP A 225 -13.29 0.80 -69.78
N SER A 226 -12.43 1.32 -68.89
CA SER A 226 -11.10 0.74 -68.60
C SER A 226 -11.08 -0.23 -67.42
N ILE A 227 -12.18 -0.33 -66.67
CA ILE A 227 -12.27 -1.16 -65.46
C ILE A 227 -13.03 -2.43 -65.81
N GLU A 228 -12.29 -3.51 -66.07
CA GLU A 228 -12.90 -4.81 -66.35
C GLU A 228 -13.61 -5.39 -65.12
N LYS A 229 -13.10 -5.12 -63.91
CA LYS A 229 -13.68 -5.65 -62.67
C LYS A 229 -13.55 -4.70 -61.46
N ALA A 230 -14.61 -4.62 -60.65
CA ALA A 230 -14.70 -3.83 -59.43
C ALA A 230 -15.57 -4.55 -58.38
N GLY A 231 -15.47 -4.13 -57.11
CA GLY A 231 -16.36 -4.62 -56.04
C GLY A 231 -17.81 -4.18 -56.26
N ILE A 232 -18.72 -4.60 -55.39
CA ILE A 232 -20.17 -4.40 -55.61
C ILE A 232 -20.76 -3.70 -54.40
N ILE A 233 -21.60 -2.69 -54.60
CA ILE A 233 -22.51 -2.20 -53.57
C ILE A 233 -23.94 -2.37 -54.03
N ALA A 234 -24.70 -3.13 -53.25
CA ALA A 234 -26.10 -3.43 -53.50
C ALA A 234 -27.00 -2.80 -52.44
N SER A 235 -28.24 -2.53 -52.80
CA SER A 235 -29.34 -2.12 -51.92
C SER A 235 -30.56 -2.97 -52.27
N ASP A 236 -31.37 -3.32 -51.26
CA ASP A 236 -32.74 -3.81 -51.48
C ASP A 236 -33.61 -2.76 -52.18
#